data_AF-A0A3S4GD81-F1
#
_entry.id   AF-A0A3S4GD81-F1
#
_cell.length_a   1.000
_cell.length_b   1.000
_cell.length_c   1.000
_cell.angle_alpha   90.00
_cell.angle_beta   90.00
_cell.angle_gamma   90.00
#
_symmetry.space_group_name_H-M   'P 1'
#
loop_
_entity.id
_entity.type
_entity.pdbx_description
1 polymer ?
#
loop_
_entity_poly.entity_id
_entity_poly.type
_entity_poly.pdbx_seq_one_letter_code
_entity_poly.pdbx_strand_id
1 'polypeptide(L)'
;MLDDIIRSYMYTQYNDDDNLRAFFTAYNSMAQGIYDWMVNANLPIFIGDYNTGDQLRWIAHGIYGVLPPVISSSDQQEIGPYNTFEFNQLAFNEYRGD
;
A
#
# COMPACT_ATOMS: atom_id res chain seq x y z
N MET A 1 3.65 -22.86 6.20
CA MET A 1 3.35 -21.67 7.03
C MET A 1 3.51 -22.12 8.48
N LEU A 2 3.97 -21.27 9.41
CA LEU A 2 4.08 -21.69 10.83
C LEU A 2 2.68 -21.82 11.43
N ASP A 3 2.41 -22.82 12.26
CA ASP A 3 1.07 -22.97 12.87
C ASP A 3 0.92 -22.12 14.15
N ASP A 4 2.02 -21.72 14.78
CA ASP A 4 2.06 -20.94 16.02
C ASP A 4 2.98 -19.72 15.85
N ILE A 5 2.59 -18.61 16.50
CA ILE A 5 3.38 -17.38 16.49
C ILE A 5 4.64 -17.50 17.36
N ILE A 6 5.62 -16.64 17.10
CA ILE A 6 6.69 -16.40 18.07
C ILE A 6 6.08 -15.66 19.26
N ARG A 7 5.92 -16.36 20.38
CA ARG A 7 5.33 -15.82 21.59
C ARG A 7 6.23 -14.77 22.24
N SER A 8 5.58 -13.81 22.90
CA SER A 8 6.23 -12.90 23.82
C SER A 8 6.45 -13.58 25.16
N TYR A 9 7.67 -13.47 25.70
CA TYR A 9 8.06 -14.06 26.97
C TYR A 9 8.47 -12.98 27.96
N MET A 10 8.14 -13.23 29.22
CA MET A 10 8.54 -12.37 30.33
C MET A 10 9.93 -12.74 30.82
N TYR A 11 10.64 -11.78 31.41
CA TYR A 11 11.88 -12.07 32.13
C TYR A 11 11.64 -12.99 33.33
N THR A 12 12.62 -13.85 33.63
CA THR A 12 12.50 -14.88 34.67
C THR A 12 12.27 -14.29 36.07
N GLN A 13 12.75 -13.07 36.33
CA GLN A 13 12.60 -12.41 37.64
C GLN A 13 11.15 -12.05 38.00
N TYR A 14 10.24 -11.99 37.01
CA TYR A 14 8.84 -11.61 37.24
C TYR A 14 7.89 -12.79 37.13
N ASN A 15 8.41 -14.02 37.02
CA ASN A 15 7.61 -15.21 36.77
C ASN A 15 6.69 -15.58 37.95
N ASP A 16 6.93 -14.99 39.12
CA ASP A 16 6.09 -15.11 40.32
C ASP A 16 4.90 -14.15 40.34
N ASP A 17 4.88 -13.10 39.52
CA ASP A 17 3.76 -12.16 39.43
C ASP A 17 2.63 -12.70 38.53
N ASP A 18 1.50 -13.03 39.15
CA ASP A 18 0.34 -13.58 38.45
C ASP A 18 -0.33 -12.60 37.47
N ASN A 19 -0.29 -11.30 37.75
CA ASN A 19 -0.88 -10.28 36.86
C ASN A 19 -0.04 -10.13 35.59
N LEU A 20 1.28 -10.09 35.73
CA LEU A 20 2.18 -10.02 34.58
C LEU A 20 2.07 -11.31 33.76
N ARG A 21 2.04 -12.49 34.39
CA ARG A 21 1.84 -13.75 33.67
C ARG A 21 0.53 -13.74 32.87
N ALA A 22 -0.56 -13.31 33.48
CA ALA A 22 -1.86 -13.18 32.82
C ALA A 22 -1.83 -12.22 31.62
N PHE A 23 -1.11 -11.10 31.72
CA PHE A 23 -0.92 -10.16 30.62
C PHE A 23 -0.25 -10.80 29.41
N PHE A 24 0.90 -11.48 29.60
CA PHE A 24 1.61 -12.13 28.50
C PHE A 24 0.78 -13.28 27.89
N THR A 25 0.04 -14.04 28.70
CA THR A 25 -0.88 -15.06 28.20
C THR A 25 -1.98 -14.45 27.34
N ALA A 26 -2.62 -13.37 27.79
CA ALA A 26 -3.66 -12.68 27.03
C ALA A 26 -3.12 -12.08 25.72
N TYR A 27 -1.95 -11.44 25.77
CA TYR A 27 -1.30 -10.87 24.59
C TYR A 27 -0.99 -11.96 23.55
N ASN A 28 -0.38 -13.08 23.98
CA ASN A 28 -0.05 -14.17 23.07
C ASN A 28 -1.32 -14.81 22.48
N SER A 29 -2.39 -14.96 23.27
CA SER A 29 -3.67 -15.47 22.77
C SER A 29 -4.29 -14.54 21.73
N MET A 30 -4.22 -13.22 21.94
CA MET A 30 -4.73 -12.22 21.00
C MET A 30 -3.92 -12.25 19.69
N ALA A 31 -2.60 -12.27 19.80
CA ALA A 31 -1.71 -12.28 18.65
C ALA A 31 -1.88 -13.56 17.81
N GLN A 32 -2.06 -14.73 18.45
CA GLN A 32 -2.38 -15.96 17.74
C GLN A 32 -3.74 -15.84 17.01
N GLY A 33 -4.77 -15.28 17.65
CA GLY A 33 -6.06 -15.09 17.01
C GLY A 33 -6.01 -14.17 15.79
N ILE A 34 -5.20 -13.12 15.81
CA ILE A 34 -4.95 -12.25 14.65
C ILE A 34 -4.23 -13.03 13.54
N TYR A 35 -3.22 -13.81 13.90
CA TYR A 35 -2.50 -14.65 12.95
C TYR A 35 -3.42 -15.67 12.28
N ASP A 36 -4.20 -16.42 13.06
CA ASP A 36 -5.17 -17.38 12.56
C ASP A 36 -6.17 -16.71 11.63
N TRP A 37 -6.64 -15.51 11.99
CA TRP A 37 -7.49 -14.72 11.11
C TRP A 37 -6.76 -14.35 9.81
N MET A 38 -5.52 -13.86 9.85
CA MET A 38 -4.77 -13.50 8.63
C MET A 38 -4.52 -14.70 7.71
N VAL A 39 -4.24 -15.88 8.27
CA VAL A 39 -4.04 -17.12 7.51
C VAL A 39 -5.33 -17.56 6.82
N ASN A 40 -6.46 -17.45 7.51
CA ASN A 40 -7.75 -17.91 7.00
C ASN A 40 -8.53 -16.84 6.22
N ALA A 41 -8.19 -15.56 6.41
CA ALA A 41 -8.79 -14.48 5.67
C ALA A 41 -8.27 -14.55 4.25
N ASN A 42 -9.17 -14.82 3.30
CA ASN A 42 -8.89 -14.77 1.86
C ASN A 42 -8.76 -13.31 1.39
N LEU A 43 -7.92 -12.54 2.08
CA LEU A 43 -7.63 -11.17 1.74
C LEU A 43 -6.73 -11.19 0.51
N PRO A 44 -7.07 -10.44 -0.55
CA PRO A 44 -6.11 -10.21 -1.62
C PRO A 44 -4.89 -9.50 -1.03
N ILE A 45 -3.78 -10.22 -0.95
CA ILE A 45 -2.49 -9.70 -0.51
C ILE A 45 -1.94 -8.83 -1.65
N PHE A 46 -2.06 -7.52 -1.50
CA PHE A 46 -1.50 -6.55 -2.45
C PHE A 46 -0.03 -6.28 -2.11
N ILE A 47 0.87 -7.24 -2.38
CA ILE A 47 2.31 -7.06 -2.19
C ILE A 47 2.99 -7.12 -3.56
N GLY A 48 3.46 -5.98 -4.07
CA GLY A 48 4.28 -5.85 -5.28
C GLY A 48 4.32 -4.41 -5.81
N ASP A 49 5.32 -4.10 -6.66
CA ASP A 49 5.45 -2.80 -7.35
C ASP A 49 4.26 -2.46 -8.28
N TYR A 50 3.38 -3.45 -8.53
CA TYR A 50 2.13 -3.32 -9.27
C TYR A 50 0.97 -2.69 -8.45
N ASN A 51 1.22 -2.25 -7.23
CA ASN A 51 0.29 -1.42 -6.47
C ASN A 51 0.32 0.04 -6.92
N THR A 52 0.26 0.28 -8.23
CA THR A 52 0.24 1.64 -8.79
C THR A 52 -0.84 1.75 -9.86
N GLY A 53 -1.54 2.89 -9.89
CA GLY A 53 -2.60 3.14 -10.87
C GLY A 53 -3.90 2.39 -10.58
N ASP A 54 -4.43 1.71 -11.60
CA ASP A 54 -5.84 1.28 -11.67
C ASP A 54 -6.24 0.22 -10.66
N GLN A 55 -5.30 -0.62 -10.21
CA GLN A 55 -5.59 -1.63 -9.20
C GLN A 55 -5.92 -1.00 -7.84
N LEU A 56 -5.18 0.02 -7.41
CA LEU A 56 -5.51 0.80 -6.21
C LEU A 56 -6.83 1.55 -6.36
N ARG A 57 -7.14 2.06 -7.56
CA ARG A 57 -8.41 2.72 -7.87
C ARG A 57 -9.59 1.75 -7.72
N TRP A 58 -9.44 0.52 -8.21
CA TRP A 58 -10.46 -0.53 -8.07
C TRP A 58 -10.68 -0.93 -6.61
N ILE A 59 -9.60 -1.07 -5.82
CA ILE A 59 -9.69 -1.39 -4.40
C ILE A 59 -10.32 -0.24 -3.60
N ALA A 60 -9.89 1.00 -3.84
CA ALA A 60 -10.44 2.18 -3.17
C ALA A 60 -11.95 2.33 -3.47
N HIS A 61 -12.35 2.08 -4.71
CA HIS A 61 -13.75 2.08 -5.08
C HIS A 61 -14.51 0.89 -4.46
N GLY A 62 -13.92 -0.31 -4.42
CA GLY A 62 -14.55 -1.51 -3.90
C GLY A 62 -14.73 -1.52 -2.38
N ILE A 63 -13.74 -1.02 -1.63
CA ILE A 63 -13.74 -1.03 -0.15
C ILE A 63 -14.40 0.24 0.41
N TYR A 64 -14.04 1.40 -0.14
CA TYR A 64 -14.43 2.69 0.45
C TYR A 64 -15.49 3.44 -0.36
N GLY A 65 -15.86 2.96 -1.55
CA GLY A 65 -16.85 3.63 -2.41
C GLY A 65 -16.36 4.97 -2.96
N VAL A 66 -15.06 5.27 -2.86
CA VAL A 66 -14.48 6.56 -3.26
C VAL A 66 -13.88 6.42 -4.65
N LEU A 67 -14.34 7.26 -5.57
CA LEU A 67 -13.70 7.45 -6.86
C LEU A 67 -12.39 8.24 -6.67
N PRO A 68 -11.27 7.78 -7.24
CA PRO A 68 -10.01 8.50 -7.14
C PRO A 68 -10.13 9.88 -7.81
N PRO A 69 -9.56 10.95 -7.22
CA PRO A 69 -9.55 12.25 -7.86
C PRO A 69 -8.75 12.18 -9.18
N VAL A 70 -9.32 12.72 -10.25
CA VAL A 70 -8.63 12.88 -11.53
C VAL A 70 -7.65 14.04 -11.36
N ILE A 71 -6.36 13.73 -11.24
CA ILE A 71 -5.30 14.73 -11.36
C ILE A 71 -4.95 14.79 -12.84
N SER A 72 -5.49 15.76 -13.57
CA SER A 72 -5.08 16.04 -14.94
C SER A 72 -3.66 16.60 -14.90
N SER A 73 -2.64 15.76 -15.08
CA SER A 73 -1.32 16.26 -15.46
C SER A 73 -1.43 16.70 -16.92
N SER A 74 -1.55 18.00 -17.15
CA SER A 74 -1.29 18.54 -18.48
C SER A 74 0.20 18.30 -18.74
N ASP A 75 0.52 17.47 -19.74
CA ASP A 75 1.87 17.42 -20.29
C ASP A 75 2.11 18.75 -21.01
N GLN A 76 2.61 19.75 -20.28
CA GLN A 76 3.12 20.96 -20.90
C GLN A 76 4.53 20.67 -21.40
N GLN A 77 4.68 20.47 -22.71
CA GLN A 77 5.99 20.57 -23.34
C GLN A 77 6.43 22.04 -23.33
N GLU A 78 7.42 22.36 -22.49
CA GLU A 78 8.16 23.61 -22.62
C GLU A 78 9.01 23.57 -23.88
N ILE A 79 8.53 24.19 -24.96
CA ILE A 79 9.34 24.43 -26.15
C ILE A 79 10.33 25.55 -25.81
N GLY A 80 11.62 25.29 -26.00
CA GLY A 80 12.69 26.25 -25.71
C GLY A 80 12.58 27.58 -26.48
N PRO A 81 13.41 28.58 -26.14
CA PRO A 81 13.37 29.91 -26.75
C PRO A 81 13.46 29.89 -28.28
N TYR A 82 13.07 31.00 -28.93
CA TYR A 82 13.15 31.16 -30.39
C TYR A 82 14.51 30.67 -30.92
N ASN A 83 14.47 29.85 -31.98
CA ASN A 83 15.64 29.25 -32.66
C ASN A 83 16.25 27.99 -31.99
N THR A 84 15.55 27.33 -31.06
CA THR A 84 16.02 26.05 -30.46
C THR A 84 15.99 24.86 -31.45
N PHE A 85 15.10 24.89 -32.44
CA PHE A 85 14.96 23.85 -33.46
C PHE A 85 15.19 24.41 -34.87
N GLU A 86 15.76 23.59 -35.75
CA GLU A 86 15.96 23.95 -37.16
C GLU A 86 14.60 24.04 -37.91
N PHE A 87 14.56 24.80 -39.01
CA PHE A 87 13.35 24.94 -39.83
C PHE A 87 12.81 23.56 -40.28
N ASN A 88 11.49 23.38 -40.23
CA ASN A 88 10.75 22.14 -40.57
C ASN A 88 10.92 20.94 -39.62
N GLN A 89 11.52 21.09 -38.43
CA GLN A 89 11.52 19.99 -37.45
C GLN A 89 10.21 19.84 -36.66
N LEU A 90 9.36 20.87 -36.64
CA LEU A 90 8.03 20.84 -36.03
C LEU A 90 6.99 21.25 -37.08
N ALA A 91 5.88 20.52 -37.16
CA ALA A 91 4.77 20.87 -38.03
C ALA A 91 4.15 22.19 -37.56
N PHE A 92 4.00 23.15 -38.49
CA PHE A 92 3.33 24.41 -38.19
C PHE A 92 1.86 24.13 -37.83
N ASN A 93 1.49 24.43 -36.58
CA ASN A 93 0.16 24.23 -36.00
C ASN A 93 -0.30 22.77 -35.80
N GLU A 94 0.58 21.83 -35.48
CA GLU A 94 0.12 20.55 -34.93
C GLU A 94 -0.29 20.74 -33.47
N TYR A 95 -1.58 21.01 -33.26
CA TYR A 95 -2.21 20.83 -31.96
C TYR A 95 -2.46 19.33 -31.76
N ARG A 96 -1.57 18.67 -31.03
CA ARG A 96 -1.78 17.30 -30.56
C ARG A 96 -2.48 17.36 -29.21
N GLY A 97 -3.81 17.32 -29.26
CA GLY A 97 -4.64 17.05 -28.09
C GLY A 97 -4.93 15.56 -28.03
N ASP A 98 -4.64 14.95 -26.89
CA ASP A 98 -5.01 13.57 -26.57
C ASP A 98 -6.45 13.51 -26.03
#